data_AF-A0A942U523-F1
#
_entry.id   AF-A0A942U523-F1
#
_cell.length_a   1.000
_cell.length_b   1.000
_cell.length_c   1.000
_cell.angle_alpha   90.00
_cell.angle_beta   90.00
_cell.angle_gamma   90.00
#
_symmetry.space_group_name_H-M   'P 1'
#
loop_
_entity.id
_entity.type
_entity.pdbx_description
1 polymer ?
#
loop_
_entity_poly.entity_id
_entity_poly.type
_entity_poly.pdbx_seq_one_letter_code
_entity_poly.pdbx_strand_id
1 'polypeptide(L)'
;MSDKTFHQFAHELVNEEVNVVTTQGNFEGRLLLVGSDIIVLQNRMAARRRIIIRILEIVALFRAEIRPTGPFGFMGAAPELEESHESRDHEHN
;
A
#
# COMPACT_ATOMS: atom_id res chain seq x y z
N MET A 1 1.75 24.26 -2.56
CA MET A 1 1.15 23.08 -1.91
C MET A 1 -0.17 23.51 -1.31
N SER A 2 -1.29 22.90 -1.69
CA SER A 2 -2.53 23.12 -0.96
C SER A 2 -2.39 22.43 0.39
N ASP A 3 -2.47 23.20 1.47
CA ASP A 3 -2.41 22.69 2.83
C ASP A 3 -3.73 21.97 3.15
N LYS A 4 -3.86 20.73 2.66
CA LYS A 4 -5.04 19.90 2.92
C LYS A 4 -4.84 19.20 4.26
N THR A 5 -5.87 19.27 5.09
CA THR A 5 -5.88 18.45 6.32
C THR A 5 -5.93 16.97 5.95
N PHE A 6 -5.45 16.11 6.86
CA PHE A 6 -5.53 14.66 6.68
C PHE A 6 -6.97 14.21 6.34
N HIS A 7 -7.98 14.75 7.02
CA HIS A 7 -9.39 14.44 6.75
C HIS A 7 -9.83 14.78 5.33
N GLN A 8 -9.45 15.96 4.83
CA GLN A 8 -9.78 16.36 3.45
C GLN A 8 -9.14 15.42 2.44
N PHE A 9 -7.86 15.11 2.64
CA PHE A 9 -7.14 14.15 1.80
C PHE A 9 -7.78 12.75 1.86
N ALA A 10 -8.11 12.25 3.05
CA ALA A 10 -8.75 10.95 3.22
C ALA A 10 -10.13 10.90 2.54
N HIS A 11 -10.92 11.98 2.62
CA HIS A 11 -12.21 12.07 1.94
C HIS A 11 -12.10 11.97 0.42
N GLU A 12 -11.03 12.51 -0.17
CA GLU A 12 -10.74 12.39 -1.61
C GLU A 12 -10.37 10.98 -2.06
N LEU A 13 -10.08 10.09 -1.12
CA LEU A 13 -9.75 8.68 -1.37
C LEU A 13 -10.94 7.75 -1.17
N VAL A 14 -12.13 8.26 -0.82
CA VAL A 14 -13.32 7.41 -0.66
C VAL A 14 -13.66 6.77 -2.01
N ASN A 15 -13.94 5.47 -1.97
CA ASN A 15 -14.11 4.52 -3.08
C ASN A 15 -12.85 4.16 -3.87
N GLU A 16 -11.67 4.68 -3.49
CA GLU A 16 -10.38 4.29 -4.09
C GLU A 16 -9.76 3.09 -3.36
N GLU A 17 -8.93 2.34 -4.07
CA GLU A 17 -8.04 1.34 -3.44
C GLU A 17 -6.90 2.07 -2.74
N VAL A 18 -6.68 1.77 -1.46
CA VAL A 18 -5.71 2.44 -0.61
C VAL A 18 -4.86 1.45 0.18
N ASN A 19 -3.67 1.90 0.55
CA ASN A 19 -2.86 1.31 1.61
C ASN A 19 -2.98 2.18 2.85
N VAL A 20 -3.21 1.54 4.00
CA VAL A 20 -3.24 2.17 5.32
C VAL A 20 -2.15 1.54 6.17
N VAL A 21 -1.19 2.35 6.56
CA VAL A 21 -0.14 1.97 7.51
C VAL A 21 -0.60 2.45 8.88
N THR A 22 -0.68 1.50 9.82
CA THR A 22 -1.03 1.78 11.21
C THR A 22 0.12 1.40 12.13
N THR A 23 0.05 1.83 13.38
CA THR A 23 0.94 1.40 14.47
C THR A 23 0.95 -0.12 14.69
N GLN A 24 -0.13 -0.82 14.30
CA GLN A 24 -0.30 -2.26 14.51
C GLN A 24 -0.01 -3.11 13.27
N GLY A 25 0.18 -2.48 12.11
CA GLY A 25 0.39 -3.16 10.84
C GLY A 25 -0.26 -2.46 9.65
N ASN A 26 -0.24 -3.15 8.50
CA ASN A 26 -0.66 -2.59 7.23
C ASN A 26 -1.95 -3.23 6.73
N PHE A 27 -2.81 -2.42 6.14
CA PHE A 27 -4.08 -2.85 5.57
C PHE A 27 -4.25 -2.33 4.16
N GLU A 28 -4.72 -3.19 3.26
CA GLU A 28 -4.97 -2.85 1.86
C GLU A 28 -6.44 -3.12 1.50
N GLY A 29 -7.02 -2.19 0.75
CA GLY A 29 -8.31 -2.37 0.12
C GLY A 29 -9.04 -1.06 -0.13
N ARG A 30 -10.35 -1.15 -0.38
CA ARG A 30 -11.15 0.01 -0.77
C ARG A 30 -11.56 0.84 0.43
N LEU A 31 -11.25 2.13 0.42
CA LEU A 31 -11.74 3.06 1.44
C LEU A 31 -13.24 3.30 1.22
N LEU A 32 -14.09 2.89 2.15
CA LEU A 32 -15.54 3.05 2.02
C LEU A 32 -16.05 4.33 2.67
N LEU A 33 -15.46 4.71 3.80
CA LEU A 33 -15.95 5.82 4.61
C LEU A 33 -14.81 6.45 5.41
N VAL A 34 -14.87 7.77 5.53
CA VAL A 34 -14.05 8.58 6.46
C VAL A 34 -15.03 9.26 7.42
N GLY A 35 -14.92 8.93 8.70
CA GLY A 35 -15.65 9.55 9.78
C GLY A 35 -14.80 10.58 10.52
N SER A 36 -15.29 11.04 11.67
CA SER A 36 -14.56 11.99 12.51
C SER A 36 -13.31 11.39 13.16
N ASP A 37 -13.37 10.15 13.66
CA ASP A 37 -12.26 9.45 14.35
C ASP A 37 -11.90 8.10 13.72
N ILE A 38 -12.65 7.64 12.71
CA ILE A 38 -12.45 6.32 12.10
C ILE A 38 -12.45 6.39 10.59
N ILE A 39 -11.83 5.41 9.97
CA ILE A 39 -12.04 5.04 8.57
C ILE A 39 -12.54 3.61 8.47
N VAL A 40 -13.27 3.32 7.39
CA VAL A 40 -13.76 1.97 7.09
C VAL A 40 -13.15 1.51 5.78
N LEU A 41 -12.38 0.43 5.82
CA LEU A 41 -11.86 -0.25 4.64
C LEU A 41 -12.68 -1.51 4.33
N GLN A 42 -12.85 -1.79 3.05
CA GLN A 42 -13.21 -3.10 2.55
C GLN A 42 -11.93 -3.86 2.20
N ASN A 43 -11.72 -5.03 2.80
CA ASN A 43 -10.52 -5.82 2.55
C ASN A 43 -10.48 -6.32 1.10
N ARG A 44 -9.35 -6.12 0.41
CA ARG A 44 -9.14 -6.57 -0.99
C ARG A 44 -9.25 -8.09 -1.16
N MET A 45 -8.66 -8.86 -0.25
CA MET A 45 -8.64 -10.33 -0.29
C MET A 45 -9.93 -10.96 0.22
N ALA A 46 -10.70 -10.24 1.04
CA ALA A 46 -11.92 -10.72 1.65
C ALA A 46 -13.01 -9.66 1.55
N ALA A 47 -13.59 -9.49 0.37
CA ALA A 47 -14.56 -8.42 0.05
C ALA A 47 -15.75 -8.31 1.02
N ARG A 48 -16.10 -9.38 1.76
CA ARG A 48 -17.16 -9.34 2.77
C ARG A 48 -16.72 -8.81 4.14
N ARG A 49 -15.42 -8.70 4.40
CA ARG A 49 -14.87 -8.22 5.67
C ARG A 49 -14.60 -6.72 5.59
N ARG A 50 -15.17 -6.00 6.55
CA ARG A 50 -14.90 -4.58 6.78
C ARG A 50 -13.88 -4.45 7.90
N ILE A 51 -12.93 -3.54 7.73
CA ILE A 51 -11.91 -3.20 8.70
C ILE A 51 -12.20 -1.77 9.15
N ILE A 52 -12.26 -1.56 10.47
CA ILE A 52 -12.47 -0.26 11.07
C ILE A 52 -11.15 0.15 11.73
N ILE A 53 -10.61 1.30 11.35
CA ILE A 53 -9.31 1.79 11.82
C ILE A 53 -9.52 3.17 12.44
N ARG A 54 -8.99 3.41 13.64
CA ARG A 54 -9.00 4.75 14.25
C ARG A 54 -7.95 5.63 13.60
N ILE A 55 -8.29 6.90 13.37
CA ILE A 55 -7.41 7.85 12.69
C ILE A 55 -6.11 8.07 13.44
N LEU A 56 -6.13 8.12 14.76
CA LEU A 56 -4.91 8.25 15.57
C LEU A 56 -3.94 7.07 15.48
N GLU A 57 -4.39 5.89 15.03
CA GLU A 57 -3.51 4.74 14.80
C GLU A 57 -2.88 4.80 13.40
N ILE A 58 -3.36 5.69 12.52
CA ILE A 58 -2.88 5.82 11.14
C ILE A 58 -1.57 6.61 11.14
N VAL A 59 -0.54 5.96 10.63
CA VAL A 59 0.76 6.58 10.34
C VAL A 59 0.78 7.13 8.91
N ALA A 60 0.18 6.41 7.95
CA ALA A 60 0.07 6.86 6.57
C ALA A 60 -1.19 6.28 5.88
N LEU A 61 -1.74 7.06 4.95
CA LEU A 61 -2.84 6.68 4.05
C LEU A 61 -2.48 7.17 2.65
N PHE A 62 -2.51 6.28 1.66
CA PHE A 62 -2.19 6.63 0.27
C PHE A 62 -2.87 5.69 -0.72
N ARG A 63 -3.01 6.11 -1.97
CA ARG A 63 -3.58 5.27 -3.04
C ARG A 63 -2.71 4.04 -3.25
N ALA A 64 -3.36 2.88 -3.37
CA ALA A 64 -2.65 1.66 -3.75
C ALA A 64 -2.21 1.78 -5.22
N GLU A 65 -0.95 1.48 -5.49
CA GLU A 65 -0.50 1.28 -6.86
C GLU A 65 -1.25 0.08 -7.43
N ILE A 66 -1.86 0.26 -8.62
CA ILE A 66 -2.46 -0.85 -9.36
C ILE A 66 -1.29 -1.76 -9.75
N ARG A 67 -0.98 -2.74 -8.90
CA ARG A 67 -0.08 -3.83 -9.31
C ARG A 67 -0.84 -4.62 -10.37
N PRO A 68 -0.38 -4.66 -11.63
CA PRO A 68 -1.02 -5.49 -12.64
C PRO A 68 -0.90 -6.94 -12.16
N THR A 69 -2.00 -7.50 -11.67
CA THR A 69 -2.12 -8.94 -11.50
C THR A 69 -2.07 -9.56 -12.88
N GLY A 70 -0.89 -10.05 -13.27
CA GLY A 70 -0.76 -10.90 -14.45
C GLY A 70 -1.69 -12.12 -14.34
N PRO A 71 -1.96 -12.82 -15.46
CA PRO A 71 -2.97 -13.89 -15.54
C PRO A 71 -2.76 -15.08 -14.59
N PHE A 72 -1.67 -15.11 -13.82
CA PHE A 72 -1.33 -16.17 -12.87
C PHE A 72 -1.12 -15.72 -11.43
N GLY A 73 -1.32 -14.44 -11.08
CA GLY A 73 -1.25 -14.01 -9.66
C GLY A 73 0.11 -14.17 -8.97
N PHE A 74 1.18 -14.50 -9.68
CA PHE A 74 2.54 -14.58 -9.14
C PHE A 74 3.38 -13.40 -9.63
N MET A 75 3.56 -12.40 -8.76
CA MET A 75 4.81 -11.66 -8.70
C MET A 75 5.00 -11.18 -7.26
N GLY A 76 5.45 -12.11 -6.42
CA GLY A 76 6.26 -11.77 -5.26
C GLY A 76 7.72 -11.86 -5.69
N ALA A 77 8.41 -10.73 -5.67
CA ALA A 77 9.82 -10.59 -5.33
C ALA A 77 10.18 -9.11 -5.44
N ALA A 78 10.85 -8.60 -4.41
CA ALA A 78 11.47 -7.28 -4.38
C ALA A 78 12.42 -7.08 -5.58
N PRO A 79 12.79 -5.84 -5.94
CA PRO A 79 13.87 -5.63 -6.89
C PRO A 79 15.14 -6.24 -6.29
N GLU A 80 15.59 -7.36 -6.84
CA GLU A 80 16.93 -7.88 -6.61
C GLU A 80 17.89 -6.79 -7.10
N LEU A 81 18.67 -6.26 -6.17
CA LEU A 81 19.79 -5.38 -6.46
C LEU A 81 20.69 -6.12 -7.46
N GLU A 82 20.91 -5.51 -8.62
CA GLU A 82 21.87 -5.96 -9.62
C GLU A 82 23.28 -5.99 -8.99
N GLU A 83 23.72 -7.15 -8.50
CA GLU A 83 25.14 -7.41 -8.27
C GLU A 83 25.80 -7.65 -9.63
N SER A 84 26.39 -6.57 -10.15
CA SER A 84 27.34 -6.61 -11.26
C SER A 84 28.62 -7.31 -10.80
N HIS A 85 28.75 -8.60 -11.10
CA HIS A 85 30.03 -9.30 -11.03
C HIS A 85 30.77 -9.13 -12.36
N GLU A 86 31.66 -8.13 -12.41
CA GLU A 86 32.73 -8.05 -13.42
C GLU A 86 33.70 -9.22 -13.18
N SER A 87 33.63 -10.26 -14.01
CA SER A 87 34.69 -11.27 -14.08
C SER A 87 35.94 -10.67 -14.73
N ARG A 88 36.84 -10.14 -13.90
CA ARG A 88 38.26 -9.92 -14.26
C ARG A 88 39.03 -11.21 -14.00
N ASP A 89 39.17 -12.04 -15.02
CA ASP A 89 40.14 -13.13 -15.00
C ASP A 89 41.53 -12.60 -15.38
N HIS A 90 42.38 -12.46 -14.37
CA HIS A 90 43.83 -12.37 -14.49
C HIS A 90 44.44 -13.78 -14.57
N GLU A 91 45.28 -13.99 -15.60
CA GLU A 91 46.50 -14.81 -15.65
C GLU A 91 46.55 -16.25 -15.08
N HIS A 92 46.83 -17.24 -15.95
CA HIS A 92 48.14 -17.90 -16.07
C HIS A 92 48.07 -19.10 -17.04
N ASN A 93 48.89 -19.10 -18.10
CA ASN A 93 49.91 -20.13 -18.42
C ASN A 93 50.68 -19.76 -19.69
#